data_AF-A0A521KS58-F1
#
_entry.id   AF-A0A521KS58-F1
#
_cell.length_a   1.000
_cell.length_b   1.000
_cell.length_c   1.000
_cell.angle_alpha   90.00
_cell.angle_beta   90.00
_cell.angle_gamma   90.00
#
_symmetry.space_group_name_H-M   'P 1'
#
loop_
_entity.id
_entity.type
_entity.pdbx_description
1 polymer ?
#
loop_
_entity_poly.entity_id
_entity_poly.type
_entity_poly.pdbx_seq_one_letter_code
_entity_poly.pdbx_strand_id
1 'polypeptide(L)'
;MAPLEEHELKNLGLAALVQRMDELILESIRERYGQIHDAFPVCLVSDIVDSQKVAAQAEEQRRKIAHIAFAYLIQLELNAVSSGFSNKILFTSDYDDKSSWKSPLFRLRDGAICQYQIVSSRMAMEIFMDLLHCIETGHRLKSKRSKLKSFQKWLCDPANHFHYFAHVLLEAYRFDRSLRTPEVHGTPRLPSRLLLLQHPSPQEMNDPHKLVNSLMGCWRPLREMLNGQQPSYMQISEAEQDWFSTYMAGSETEIAAKLTEMFDGIE
;
A
#
# COMPACT_ATOMS: atom_id res chain seq x y z
N MET A 1 -25.30 7.90 5.63
CA MET A 1 -25.42 6.45 5.35
C MET A 1 -26.03 5.75 6.56
N ALA A 2 -27.01 4.85 6.38
CA ALA A 2 -27.60 4.10 7.50
C ALA A 2 -26.67 2.96 7.97
N PRO A 3 -26.55 2.67 9.28
CA PRO A 3 -25.81 1.51 9.79
C PRO A 3 -26.46 0.21 9.30
N LEU A 4 -25.65 -0.85 9.15
CA LEU A 4 -26.11 -2.19 8.78
C LEU A 4 -25.57 -3.22 9.76
N GLU A 5 -26.35 -4.25 10.03
CA GLU A 5 -25.89 -5.46 10.70
C GLU A 5 -25.12 -6.38 9.74
N GLU A 6 -24.36 -7.32 10.31
CA GLU A 6 -23.52 -8.23 9.51
C GLU A 6 -24.32 -9.09 8.53
N HIS A 7 -25.52 -9.53 8.95
CA HIS A 7 -26.40 -10.35 8.10
C HIS A 7 -26.97 -9.53 6.93
N GLU A 8 -27.28 -8.25 7.14
CA GLU A 8 -27.73 -7.34 6.08
C GLU A 8 -26.62 -7.08 5.06
N LEU A 9 -25.39 -6.85 5.53
CA LEU A 9 -24.22 -6.68 4.67
C LEU A 9 -23.97 -7.90 3.77
N LYS A 10 -24.11 -9.10 4.32
CA LYS A 10 -23.96 -10.37 3.57
C LYS A 10 -25.03 -10.53 2.49
N ASN A 11 -26.23 -10.00 2.74
CA ASN A 11 -27.38 -10.12 1.83
C ASN A 11 -27.46 -9.02 0.77
N LEU A 12 -26.66 -7.95 0.87
CA LEU A 12 -26.60 -6.93 -0.18
C LEU A 12 -26.17 -7.55 -1.51
N GLY A 13 -26.85 -7.21 -2.61
CA GLY A 13 -26.37 -7.51 -3.96
C GLY A 13 -25.02 -6.83 -4.24
N LEU A 14 -24.21 -7.40 -5.15
CA LEU A 14 -22.85 -6.91 -5.40
C LEU A 14 -22.79 -5.40 -5.74
N ALA A 15 -23.69 -4.91 -6.58
CA ALA A 15 -23.73 -3.49 -6.96
C ALA A 15 -23.98 -2.58 -5.74
N ALA A 16 -24.94 -2.94 -4.88
CA ALA A 16 -25.24 -2.17 -3.67
C ALA A 16 -24.09 -2.24 -2.65
N LEU A 17 -23.38 -3.38 -2.56
CA LEU A 17 -22.20 -3.54 -1.72
C LEU A 17 -21.07 -2.60 -2.19
N VAL A 18 -20.74 -2.62 -3.48
CA VAL A 18 -19.68 -1.77 -4.06
C VAL A 18 -20.03 -0.30 -3.93
N GLN A 19 -21.27 0.09 -4.26
CA GLN A 19 -21.74 1.46 -4.08
C GLN A 19 -21.55 1.94 -2.63
N ARG A 20 -21.94 1.11 -1.65
CA ARG A 20 -21.77 1.46 -0.23
C ARG A 20 -20.28 1.62 0.15
N MET A 21 -19.40 0.78 -0.38
CA MET A 21 -17.95 0.87 -0.15
C MET A 21 -17.38 2.17 -0.72
N ASP A 22 -17.75 2.51 -1.96
CA ASP A 22 -17.31 3.73 -2.64
C ASP A 22 -17.84 4.98 -1.93
N GLU A 23 -19.10 4.98 -1.52
CA GLU A 23 -19.71 6.08 -0.75
C GLU A 23 -18.96 6.32 0.58
N LEU A 24 -18.54 5.27 1.29
CA LEU A 24 -17.75 5.42 2.52
C LEU A 24 -16.38 6.08 2.25
N ILE A 25 -15.70 5.66 1.18
CA ILE A 25 -14.41 6.24 0.79
C ILE A 25 -14.59 7.72 0.40
N LEU A 26 -15.57 8.01 -0.46
CA LEU A 26 -15.86 9.36 -0.91
C LEU A 26 -16.25 10.28 0.24
N GLU A 27 -17.06 9.80 1.19
CA GLU A 27 -17.46 10.61 2.35
C GLU A 27 -16.26 10.93 3.25
N SER A 28 -15.38 9.95 3.51
CA SER A 28 -14.12 10.18 4.24
C SER A 28 -13.25 11.27 3.57
N ILE A 29 -13.17 11.26 2.24
CA ILE A 29 -12.43 12.28 1.47
C ILE A 29 -13.12 13.65 1.58
N ARG A 30 -14.46 13.70 1.47
CA ARG A 30 -15.24 14.95 1.61
C ARG A 30 -15.11 15.55 3.00
N GLU A 31 -15.18 14.74 4.04
CA GLU A 31 -14.99 15.20 5.42
C GLU A 31 -13.59 15.81 5.64
N ARG A 32 -12.58 15.29 4.94
CA ARG A 32 -11.19 15.75 5.08
C ARG A 32 -10.87 16.99 4.25
N TYR A 33 -11.32 17.03 3.00
CA TYR A 33 -10.92 18.05 2.02
C TYR A 33 -12.06 19.01 1.63
N GLY A 34 -13.29 18.75 2.06
CA GLY A 34 -14.47 19.51 1.65
C GLY A 34 -14.93 19.13 0.24
N GLN A 35 -15.02 20.11 -0.65
CA GLN A 35 -15.49 19.88 -2.02
C GLN A 35 -14.42 19.15 -2.84
N ILE A 36 -14.76 17.97 -3.34
CA ILE A 36 -13.92 17.19 -4.26
C ILE A 36 -14.10 17.77 -5.67
N HIS A 37 -13.02 18.30 -6.26
CA HIS A 37 -13.01 18.74 -7.64
C HIS A 37 -12.96 17.54 -8.60
N ASP A 38 -13.48 17.70 -9.83
CA ASP A 38 -13.58 16.62 -10.83
C ASP A 38 -12.23 15.94 -11.19
N ALA A 39 -11.11 16.63 -10.95
CA ALA A 39 -9.76 16.10 -11.20
C ALA A 39 -9.09 15.48 -9.96
N PHE A 40 -9.79 15.39 -8.82
CA PHE A 40 -9.20 14.83 -7.61
C PHE A 40 -8.96 13.32 -7.78
N PRO A 41 -7.74 12.82 -7.54
CA PRO A 41 -7.45 11.41 -7.69
C PRO A 41 -8.16 10.61 -6.59
N VAL A 42 -9.25 9.95 -6.93
CA VAL A 42 -9.97 9.04 -6.03
C VAL A 42 -9.76 7.60 -6.52
N CYS A 43 -9.45 6.72 -5.58
CA CYS A 43 -9.42 5.28 -5.81
C CYS A 43 -10.71 4.68 -5.26
N LEU A 44 -11.47 3.98 -6.10
CA LEU A 44 -12.76 3.39 -5.74
C LEU A 44 -12.72 1.88 -5.93
N VAL A 45 -13.53 1.14 -5.16
CA VAL A 45 -13.68 -0.31 -5.32
C VAL A 45 -14.22 -0.66 -6.70
N SER A 46 -15.14 0.16 -7.24
CA SER A 46 -15.66 0.02 -8.60
C SER A 46 -14.58 0.04 -9.68
N ASP A 47 -13.47 0.78 -9.51
CA ASP A 47 -12.35 0.79 -10.46
C ASP A 47 -11.82 -0.62 -10.77
N ILE A 48 -11.87 -1.50 -9.77
CA ILE A 48 -11.37 -2.87 -9.86
C ILE A 48 -12.51 -3.84 -10.18
N VAL A 49 -13.65 -3.73 -9.51
CA VAL A 49 -14.77 -4.67 -9.68
C VAL A 49 -15.40 -4.60 -11.07
N ASP A 50 -15.40 -3.41 -11.69
CA ASP A 50 -16.00 -3.18 -13.01
C ASP A 50 -14.98 -3.28 -14.16
N SER A 51 -13.70 -3.51 -13.83
CA SER A 51 -12.67 -3.80 -14.82
C SER A 51 -13.00 -5.04 -15.65
N GLN A 52 -12.55 -5.08 -16.92
CA GLN A 52 -12.87 -6.17 -17.85
C GLN A 52 -12.54 -7.56 -17.28
N LYS A 53 -11.33 -7.73 -16.72
CA LYS A 53 -10.87 -9.02 -16.17
C LYS A 53 -11.73 -9.48 -14.99
N VAL A 54 -12.12 -8.57 -14.09
CA VAL A 54 -12.90 -8.92 -12.89
C VAL A 54 -14.38 -9.07 -13.21
N ALA A 55 -14.93 -8.23 -14.09
CA ALA A 55 -16.32 -8.29 -14.52
C ALA A 55 -16.66 -9.62 -15.21
N ALA A 56 -15.69 -10.26 -15.87
CA ALA A 56 -15.82 -11.58 -16.49
C ALA A 56 -15.84 -12.76 -15.48
N GLN A 57 -15.59 -12.50 -14.20
CA GLN A 57 -15.55 -13.54 -13.15
C GLN A 57 -16.92 -13.78 -12.52
N ALA A 58 -17.07 -14.94 -11.87
CA ALA A 58 -18.29 -15.26 -11.13
C ALA A 58 -18.57 -14.24 -10.01
N GLU A 59 -19.85 -13.98 -9.72
CA GLU A 59 -20.26 -12.97 -8.74
C GLU A 59 -19.64 -13.21 -7.34
N GLU A 60 -19.53 -14.46 -6.93
CA GLU A 60 -18.89 -14.83 -5.64
C GLU A 60 -17.43 -14.35 -5.59
N GLN A 61 -16.69 -14.50 -6.69
CA GLN A 61 -15.30 -14.06 -6.78
C GLN A 61 -15.21 -12.54 -6.84
N ARG A 62 -16.08 -11.88 -7.61
CA ARG A 62 -16.17 -10.41 -7.65
C ARG A 62 -16.46 -9.81 -6.28
N ARG A 63 -17.34 -10.43 -5.49
CA ARG A 63 -17.61 -10.03 -4.10
C ARG A 63 -16.38 -10.18 -3.21
N LYS A 64 -15.63 -11.28 -3.32
CA LYS A 64 -14.37 -11.46 -2.57
C LYS A 64 -13.37 -10.37 -2.92
N ILE A 65 -13.21 -10.07 -4.22
CA ILE A 65 -12.33 -9.01 -4.71
C ILE A 65 -12.77 -7.64 -4.17
N ALA A 66 -14.08 -7.33 -4.22
CA ALA A 66 -14.63 -6.09 -3.68
C ALA A 66 -14.26 -5.88 -2.20
N HIS A 67 -14.42 -6.92 -1.37
CA HIS A 67 -14.04 -6.84 0.05
C HIS A 67 -12.54 -6.64 0.25
N ILE A 68 -11.67 -7.29 -0.53
CA ILE A 68 -10.22 -7.15 -0.41
C ILE A 68 -9.78 -5.77 -0.90
N ALA A 69 -10.31 -5.31 -2.03
CA ALA A 69 -10.11 -3.97 -2.57
C ALA A 69 -10.52 -2.90 -1.56
N PHE A 70 -11.70 -3.02 -0.97
CA PHE A 70 -12.16 -2.12 0.08
C PHE A 70 -11.25 -2.12 1.30
N ALA A 71 -10.86 -3.29 1.80
CA ALA A 71 -9.94 -3.39 2.93
C ALA A 71 -8.59 -2.72 2.64
N TYR A 72 -8.08 -2.86 1.41
CA TYR A 72 -6.86 -2.19 0.98
C TYR A 72 -7.00 -0.66 0.98
N LEU A 73 -8.06 -0.15 0.36
CA LEU A 73 -8.33 1.30 0.30
C LEU A 73 -8.53 1.90 1.70
N ILE A 74 -9.25 1.23 2.59
CA ILE A 74 -9.39 1.66 3.98
C ILE A 74 -8.03 1.70 4.68
N GLN A 75 -7.15 0.73 4.44
CA GLN A 75 -5.81 0.75 5.04
C GLN A 75 -4.93 1.89 4.51
N LEU A 76 -5.08 2.27 3.24
CA LEU A 76 -4.44 3.48 2.70
C LEU A 76 -5.03 4.75 3.34
N GLU A 77 -6.34 4.83 3.51
CA GLU A 77 -7.00 5.96 4.17
C GLU A 77 -6.55 6.13 5.63
N LEU A 78 -6.37 5.03 6.36
CA LEU A 78 -5.81 5.07 7.72
C LEU A 78 -4.41 5.69 7.77
N ASN A 79 -3.57 5.44 6.76
CA ASN A 79 -2.27 6.11 6.65
C ASN A 79 -2.43 7.61 6.40
N ALA A 80 -3.35 8.00 5.51
CA ALA A 80 -3.61 9.41 5.22
C ALA A 80 -4.13 10.18 6.45
N VAL A 81 -5.01 9.56 7.24
CA VAL A 81 -5.48 10.12 8.54
C VAL A 81 -4.31 10.28 9.51
N SER A 82 -3.42 9.29 9.61
CA SER A 82 -2.23 9.37 10.47
C SER A 82 -1.32 10.54 10.08
N SER A 83 -1.12 10.78 8.79
CA SER A 83 -0.38 11.95 8.29
C SER A 83 -1.08 13.27 8.66
N GLY A 84 -2.42 13.31 8.60
CA GLY A 84 -3.21 14.44 9.08
C GLY A 84 -3.04 14.70 10.59
N PHE A 85 -2.99 13.65 11.41
CA PHE A 85 -2.71 13.78 12.84
C PHE A 85 -1.30 14.30 13.10
N SER A 86 -0.31 13.86 12.33
CA SER A 86 1.06 14.39 12.41
C SER A 86 1.06 15.92 12.25
N ASN A 87 0.47 16.42 11.17
CA ASN A 87 0.36 17.86 10.91
C ASN A 87 -0.36 18.61 12.03
N LYS A 88 -1.48 18.08 12.52
CA LYS A 88 -2.29 18.74 13.56
C LYS A 88 -1.62 18.75 14.94
N ILE A 89 -0.84 17.72 15.28
CA ILE A 89 -0.30 17.52 16.64
C ILE A 89 1.14 18.04 16.76
N LEU A 90 1.95 17.89 15.71
CA LEU A 90 3.38 18.17 15.73
C LEU A 90 3.71 19.52 15.09
N PHE A 91 3.08 19.83 13.96
CA PHE A 91 3.42 20.99 13.13
C PHE A 91 2.39 22.12 13.30
N THR A 92 2.23 22.55 14.55
CA THR A 92 1.33 23.65 14.93
C THR A 92 1.94 25.03 14.65
N SER A 93 1.20 26.11 14.93
CA SER A 93 1.73 27.49 14.84
C SER A 93 2.98 27.73 15.69
N ASP A 94 3.17 26.93 16.74
CA ASP A 94 4.27 27.07 17.70
C ASP A 94 5.48 26.17 17.32
N TYR A 95 5.42 25.49 16.18
CA TYR A 95 6.53 24.67 15.69
C TYR A 95 7.70 25.55 15.24
N ASP A 96 8.89 25.25 15.77
CA ASP A 96 10.16 25.84 15.37
C ASP A 96 11.13 24.74 14.95
N ASP A 97 11.52 24.76 13.68
CA ASP A 97 12.40 23.76 13.05
C ASP A 97 13.76 23.63 13.76
N LYS A 98 14.21 24.68 14.46
CA LYS A 98 15.50 24.67 15.19
C LYS A 98 15.43 24.03 16.58
N SER A 99 14.26 23.97 17.19
CA SER A 99 14.11 23.60 18.61
C SER A 99 13.03 22.56 18.91
N SER A 100 11.94 22.50 18.15
CA SER A 100 10.82 21.58 18.41
C SER A 100 11.23 20.11 18.37
N TRP A 101 12.13 19.74 17.45
CA TRP A 101 12.64 18.36 17.36
C TRP A 101 13.38 17.92 18.63
N LYS A 102 13.90 18.84 19.46
CA LYS A 102 14.58 18.53 20.72
C LYS A 102 13.60 18.18 21.84
N SER A 103 12.33 18.56 21.71
CA SER A 103 11.31 18.32 22.72
C SER A 103 11.06 16.82 22.87
N PRO A 104 11.21 16.25 24.08
CA PRO A 104 10.87 14.85 24.32
C PRO A 104 9.42 14.53 23.98
N LEU A 105 8.50 15.47 24.26
CA LEU A 105 7.09 15.30 23.95
C LEU A 105 6.83 15.25 22.43
N PHE A 106 7.51 16.11 21.67
CA PHE A 106 7.44 16.08 20.20
C PHE A 106 7.90 14.72 19.68
N ARG A 107 9.07 14.26 20.11
CA ARG A 107 9.67 13.01 19.63
C ARG A 107 8.89 11.75 20.04
N LEU A 108 8.26 11.76 21.22
CA LEU A 108 7.39 10.65 21.65
C LEU A 108 6.11 10.59 20.80
N ARG A 109 5.51 11.75 20.49
CA ARG A 109 4.32 11.83 19.63
C ARG A 109 4.65 11.41 18.20
N ASP A 110 5.75 11.94 17.64
CA ASP A 110 6.27 11.56 16.33
C ASP A 110 6.53 10.06 16.24
N GLY A 111 7.26 9.49 17.21
CA GLY A 111 7.52 8.06 17.27
C GLY A 111 6.25 7.20 17.31
N ALA A 112 5.23 7.60 18.06
CA ALA A 112 3.95 6.88 18.13
C ALA A 112 3.20 6.89 16.78
N ILE A 113 3.21 8.03 16.08
CA ILE A 113 2.59 8.18 14.75
C ILE A 113 3.34 7.34 13.72
N CYS A 114 4.67 7.40 13.72
CA CYS A 114 5.53 6.61 12.84
C CYS A 114 5.30 5.10 13.03
N GLN A 115 5.20 4.62 14.27
CA GLN A 115 4.89 3.21 14.53
C GLN A 115 3.55 2.78 13.91
N TYR A 116 2.52 3.61 14.03
CA TYR A 116 1.22 3.31 13.41
C TYR A 116 1.32 3.26 11.87
N GLN A 117 2.00 4.23 11.24
CA GLN A 117 2.21 4.25 9.79
C GLN A 117 2.97 3.01 9.29
N ILE A 118 3.97 2.55 10.05
CA ILE A 118 4.72 1.33 9.72
C ILE A 118 3.81 0.10 9.77
N VAL A 119 3.02 -0.06 10.82
CA VAL A 119 2.10 -1.19 10.95
C VAL A 119 1.03 -1.14 9.86
N SER A 120 0.45 0.04 9.63
CA SER A 120 -0.61 0.27 8.65
C SER A 120 -0.15 -0.01 7.22
N SER A 121 1.03 0.46 6.82
CA SER A 121 1.59 0.21 5.49
C SER A 121 1.91 -1.27 5.24
N ARG A 122 2.38 -2.01 6.25
CA ARG A 122 2.57 -3.46 6.16
C ARG A 122 1.26 -4.21 5.95
N MET A 123 0.22 -3.86 6.71
CA MET A 123 -1.11 -4.43 6.52
C MET A 123 -1.62 -4.14 5.10
N ALA A 124 -1.44 -2.92 4.59
CA ALA A 124 -1.85 -2.56 3.24
C ALA A 124 -1.13 -3.39 2.18
N MET A 125 0.20 -3.59 2.32
CA MET A 125 0.97 -4.45 1.44
C MET A 125 0.47 -5.90 1.46
N GLU A 126 0.17 -6.46 2.64
CA GLU A 126 -0.35 -7.81 2.75
C GLU A 126 -1.73 -7.99 2.11
N ILE A 127 -2.60 -6.99 2.23
CA ILE A 127 -3.92 -7.00 1.59
C ILE A 127 -3.77 -6.84 0.08
N PHE A 128 -2.83 -6.00 -0.39
CA PHE A 128 -2.53 -5.84 -1.80
C PHE A 128 -2.04 -7.14 -2.45
N MET A 129 -1.14 -7.87 -1.78
CA MET A 129 -0.70 -9.20 -2.22
C MET A 129 -1.88 -10.18 -2.34
N ASP A 130 -2.80 -10.17 -1.36
CA ASP A 130 -4.02 -10.97 -1.41
C ASP A 130 -4.94 -10.55 -2.56
N LEU A 131 -5.03 -9.25 -2.85
CA LEU A 131 -5.86 -8.71 -3.93
C LEU A 131 -5.39 -9.24 -5.27
N LEU A 132 -4.10 -9.05 -5.60
CA LEU A 132 -3.51 -9.49 -6.85
C LEU A 132 -3.68 -11.01 -7.04
N HIS A 133 -3.35 -11.78 -6.00
CA HIS A 133 -3.49 -13.24 -6.04
C HIS A 133 -4.95 -13.69 -6.16
N CYS A 134 -5.88 -13.02 -5.49
CA CYS A 134 -7.32 -13.34 -5.55
C CYS A 134 -7.94 -12.99 -6.91
N ILE A 135 -7.47 -11.92 -7.55
CA ILE A 135 -7.91 -11.58 -8.91
C ILE A 135 -7.49 -12.68 -9.89
N GLU A 136 -6.26 -13.19 -9.78
CA GLU A 136 -5.77 -14.23 -10.71
C GLU A 136 -6.36 -15.61 -10.43
N THR A 137 -6.44 -16.01 -9.16
CA THR A 137 -6.71 -17.41 -8.78
C THR A 137 -8.07 -17.64 -8.16
N GLY A 138 -8.81 -16.58 -7.83
CA GLY A 138 -10.06 -16.65 -7.06
C GLY A 138 -9.88 -16.95 -5.57
N HIS A 139 -8.63 -17.04 -5.09
CA HIS A 139 -8.31 -17.38 -3.71
C HIS A 139 -7.31 -16.40 -3.11
N ARG A 140 -7.40 -16.17 -1.79
CA ARG A 140 -6.36 -15.45 -1.05
C ARG A 140 -5.05 -16.24 -1.04
N LEU A 141 -3.93 -15.52 -0.92
CA LEU A 141 -2.62 -16.13 -0.88
C LEU A 141 -2.48 -16.98 0.39
N LYS A 142 -2.30 -18.29 0.23
CA LYS A 142 -2.04 -19.19 1.36
C LYS A 142 -0.56 -19.16 1.71
N SER A 143 -0.22 -18.82 2.95
CA SER A 143 1.16 -18.90 3.44
C SER A 143 1.22 -19.65 4.77
N LYS A 144 2.24 -20.51 4.93
CA LYS A 144 2.49 -21.26 6.18
C LYS A 144 3.56 -20.61 7.07
N ARG A 145 4.42 -19.75 6.51
CA ARG A 145 5.55 -19.12 7.21
C ARG A 145 5.68 -17.64 6.89
N SER A 146 5.95 -17.29 5.63
CA SER A 146 6.09 -15.91 5.18
C SER A 146 5.18 -15.67 3.98
N LYS A 147 4.22 -14.76 4.14
CA LYS A 147 3.32 -14.33 3.07
C LYS A 147 4.10 -13.70 1.92
N LEU A 148 5.11 -12.91 2.26
CA LEU A 148 5.94 -12.18 1.32
C LEU A 148 6.82 -13.12 0.47
N LYS A 149 7.45 -14.16 1.05
CA LYS A 149 8.16 -15.20 0.28
C LYS A 149 7.22 -16.04 -0.60
N SER A 150 6.02 -16.37 -0.09
CA SER A 150 5.00 -17.06 -0.89
C SER A 150 4.53 -16.22 -2.07
N PHE A 151 4.35 -14.92 -1.86
CA PHE A 151 3.95 -13.99 -2.90
C PHE A 151 5.05 -13.81 -3.94
N GLN A 152 6.32 -13.65 -3.53
CA GLN A 152 7.46 -13.60 -4.44
C GLN A 152 7.51 -14.82 -5.36
N LYS A 153 7.36 -16.02 -4.80
CA LYS A 153 7.36 -17.25 -5.61
C LYS A 153 6.23 -17.26 -6.64
N TRP A 154 5.04 -16.82 -6.25
CA TRP A 154 3.90 -16.72 -7.16
C TRP A 154 4.10 -15.62 -8.22
N LEU A 155 4.65 -14.47 -7.81
CA LEU A 155 4.90 -13.34 -8.69
C LEU A 155 5.94 -13.71 -9.74
N CYS A 156 7.02 -14.38 -9.39
CA CYS A 156 8.07 -14.78 -10.32
C CYS A 156 7.72 -16.01 -11.19
N ASP A 157 6.48 -16.51 -11.16
CA ASP A 157 6.02 -17.51 -12.12
C ASP A 157 6.01 -16.89 -13.53
N PRO A 158 6.65 -17.50 -14.56
CA PRO A 158 6.71 -16.92 -15.90
C PRO A 158 5.35 -16.59 -16.52
N ALA A 159 4.29 -17.30 -16.15
CA ALA A 159 2.94 -17.06 -16.66
C ALA A 159 2.18 -15.94 -15.92
N ASN A 160 2.80 -15.28 -14.94
CA ASN A 160 2.12 -14.30 -14.10
C ASN A 160 2.08 -12.90 -14.73
N HIS A 161 0.88 -12.46 -15.10
CA HIS A 161 0.67 -11.13 -15.69
C HIS A 161 0.99 -9.96 -14.75
N PHE A 162 1.09 -10.19 -13.44
CA PHE A 162 1.31 -9.15 -12.44
C PHE A 162 2.78 -8.83 -12.15
N HIS A 163 3.73 -9.33 -12.96
CA HIS A 163 5.17 -9.05 -12.84
C HIS A 163 5.51 -7.58 -12.61
N TYR A 164 4.75 -6.66 -13.22
CA TYR A 164 4.87 -5.22 -13.03
C TYR A 164 5.08 -4.82 -11.56
N PHE A 165 4.36 -5.45 -10.62
CA PHE A 165 4.40 -5.12 -9.20
C PHE A 165 5.62 -5.65 -8.44
N ALA A 166 6.62 -6.25 -9.11
CA ALA A 166 7.84 -6.74 -8.48
C ALA A 166 8.64 -5.64 -7.77
N HIS A 167 8.66 -4.43 -8.33
CA HIS A 167 9.29 -3.26 -7.69
C HIS A 167 8.65 -2.91 -6.34
N VAL A 168 7.32 -3.05 -6.22
CA VAL A 168 6.59 -2.80 -4.96
C VAL A 168 6.98 -3.83 -3.91
N LEU A 169 7.16 -5.09 -4.35
CA LEU A 169 7.64 -6.16 -3.48
C LEU A 169 9.09 -5.92 -3.01
N LEU A 170 9.96 -5.45 -3.91
CA LEU A 170 11.32 -5.05 -3.57
C LEU A 170 11.34 -3.92 -2.54
N GLU A 171 10.49 -2.92 -2.71
CA GLU A 171 10.38 -1.82 -1.76
C GLU A 171 9.82 -2.28 -0.41
N ALA A 172 8.84 -3.19 -0.42
CA ALA A 172 8.35 -3.83 0.80
C ALA A 172 9.44 -4.64 1.52
N TYR A 173 10.31 -5.34 0.79
CA TYR A 173 11.47 -6.05 1.35
C TYR A 173 12.47 -5.06 1.99
N ARG A 174 12.81 -3.99 1.28
CA ARG A 174 13.71 -2.94 1.79
C ARG A 174 13.15 -2.28 3.03
N PHE A 175 11.85 -1.96 3.01
CA PHE A 175 11.10 -1.40 4.13
C PHE A 175 11.09 -2.34 5.34
N ASP A 176 10.74 -3.62 5.15
CA ASP A 176 10.74 -4.59 6.24
C ASP A 176 12.15 -4.82 6.81
N ARG A 177 13.20 -4.78 5.98
CA ARG A 177 14.59 -4.92 6.44
C ARG A 177 15.09 -3.67 7.16
N SER A 178 14.77 -2.48 6.65
CA SER A 178 15.16 -1.21 7.25
C SER A 178 14.42 -0.97 8.57
N LEU A 179 13.19 -1.46 8.72
CA LEU A 179 12.33 -1.26 9.92
C LEU A 179 12.14 -2.52 10.79
N ARG A 180 12.74 -3.66 10.40
CA ARG A 180 13.19 -4.69 11.36
C ARG A 180 14.32 -4.19 12.25
N THR A 181 14.79 -2.96 12.04
CA THR A 181 15.47 -2.20 13.07
C THR A 181 14.51 -1.86 14.22
N PRO A 182 15.06 -1.51 15.39
CA PRO A 182 14.40 -1.81 16.65
C PRO A 182 13.08 -1.13 17.03
N GLU A 183 12.53 -0.23 16.23
CA GLU A 183 11.34 0.54 16.61
C GLU A 183 10.04 -0.29 16.62
N VAL A 184 10.02 -1.45 15.96
CA VAL A 184 8.86 -2.36 15.92
C VAL A 184 9.20 -3.79 16.35
N HIS A 185 10.44 -4.28 16.15
CA HIS A 185 10.83 -5.69 16.39
C HIS A 185 12.13 -5.87 17.21
N GLY A 186 12.68 -4.83 17.86
CA GLY A 186 13.93 -4.91 18.64
C GLY A 186 14.07 -3.87 19.78
N THR A 187 15.29 -3.61 20.29
CA THR A 187 15.59 -2.54 21.30
C THR A 187 15.46 -1.10 20.75
N PRO A 188 14.36 -0.37 20.99
CA PRO A 188 14.05 0.88 20.29
C PRO A 188 15.23 1.85 20.30
N ARG A 189 15.55 2.45 19.14
CA ARG A 189 16.60 3.48 19.03
C ARG A 189 16.17 4.80 19.65
N LEU A 190 14.86 5.01 19.80
CA LEU A 190 14.27 6.25 20.29
C LEU A 190 14.80 6.64 21.69
N PRO A 191 14.81 5.79 22.73
CA PRO A 191 15.42 6.12 24.02
C PRO A 191 16.87 6.62 23.93
N SER A 192 17.76 5.89 23.23
CA SER A 192 19.15 6.32 23.06
C SER A 192 19.24 7.64 22.29
N ARG A 193 18.45 7.82 21.23
CA ARG A 193 18.42 9.06 20.45
C ARG A 193 17.87 10.24 21.26
N LEU A 194 16.89 10.01 22.16
CA LEU A 194 16.36 11.01 23.09
C LEU A 194 17.45 11.49 24.03
N LEU A 195 18.19 10.55 24.64
CA LEU A 195 19.29 10.85 25.53
C LEU A 195 20.44 11.58 24.84
N LEU A 196 20.74 11.23 23.58
CA LEU A 196 21.79 11.87 22.78
C LEU A 196 21.38 13.18 22.13
N LEU A 197 20.09 13.58 22.21
CA LEU A 197 19.53 14.71 21.46
C LEU A 197 19.96 14.69 19.98
N GLN A 198 19.98 13.50 19.38
CA GLN A 198 20.37 13.35 17.98
C GLN A 198 19.23 13.79 17.08
N HIS A 199 19.51 14.75 16.19
CA HIS A 199 18.59 15.17 15.13
C HIS A 199 18.38 14.01 14.15
N PRO A 200 17.14 13.62 13.83
CA PRO A 200 16.90 12.59 12.83
C PRO A 200 17.37 13.06 11.45
N SER A 201 18.02 12.20 10.69
CA SER A 201 18.37 12.50 9.31
C SER A 201 17.11 12.60 8.42
N PRO A 202 17.15 13.33 7.29
CA PRO A 202 16.04 13.36 6.35
C PRO A 202 15.60 11.97 5.90
N GLN A 203 16.54 11.03 5.78
CA GLN A 203 16.23 9.66 5.40
C GLN A 203 15.36 8.96 6.45
N GLU A 204 15.75 9.05 7.73
CA GLU A 204 15.01 8.44 8.84
C GLU A 204 13.61 9.03 9.00
N MET A 205 13.44 10.33 8.73
CA MET A 205 12.11 10.97 8.77
C MET A 205 11.19 10.47 7.66
N ASN A 206 11.74 10.06 6.52
CA ASN A 206 10.97 9.59 5.36
C ASN A 206 10.75 8.07 5.32
N ASP A 207 11.57 7.29 6.03
CA ASP A 207 11.50 5.83 6.01
C ASP A 207 10.11 5.25 6.33
N PRO A 208 9.36 5.75 7.33
CA PRO A 208 7.99 5.27 7.61
C PRO A 208 7.01 5.46 6.45
N HIS A 209 7.27 6.40 5.54
CA HIS A 209 6.37 6.78 4.45
C HIS A 209 6.66 6.07 3.12
N LYS A 210 7.83 5.44 2.97
CA LYS A 210 8.26 4.85 1.69
C LYS A 210 7.25 3.84 1.14
N LEU A 211 6.89 2.85 1.95
CA LEU A 211 6.00 1.78 1.50
C LEU A 211 4.59 2.29 1.16
N VAL A 212 4.03 3.21 1.95
CA VAL A 212 2.70 3.75 1.63
C VAL A 212 2.72 4.55 0.33
N ASN A 213 3.77 5.32 0.07
CA ASN A 213 3.91 6.06 -1.18
C ASN A 213 3.94 5.11 -2.40
N SER A 214 4.71 4.02 -2.31
CA SER A 214 4.72 2.99 -3.36
C SER A 214 3.36 2.34 -3.55
N LEU A 215 2.65 2.02 -2.45
CA LEU A 215 1.33 1.40 -2.51
C LEU A 215 0.29 2.33 -3.14
N MET A 216 0.27 3.62 -2.80
CA MET A 216 -0.65 4.59 -3.42
C MET A 216 -0.48 4.65 -4.94
N GLY A 217 0.75 4.47 -5.44
CA GLY A 217 1.05 4.42 -6.87
C GLY A 217 0.57 3.16 -7.61
N CYS A 218 0.10 2.13 -6.90
CA CYS A 218 -0.25 0.84 -7.50
C CYS A 218 -1.66 0.77 -8.10
N TRP A 219 -2.58 1.62 -7.64
CA TRP A 219 -4.01 1.48 -7.97
C TRP A 219 -4.30 1.67 -9.46
N ARG A 220 -3.76 2.73 -10.04
CA ARG A 220 -3.94 3.05 -11.46
C ARG A 220 -3.33 1.98 -12.39
N PRO A 221 -2.05 1.59 -12.22
CA PRO A 221 -1.49 0.48 -12.99
C PRO A 221 -2.30 -0.80 -12.89
N LEU A 222 -2.80 -1.14 -11.70
CA LEU A 222 -3.66 -2.32 -11.53
C LEU A 222 -4.91 -2.19 -12.40
N ARG A 223 -5.63 -1.06 -12.31
CA ARG A 223 -6.83 -0.82 -13.11
C ARG A 223 -6.55 -0.91 -14.62
N GLU A 224 -5.44 -0.35 -15.08
CA GLU A 224 -5.03 -0.39 -16.49
C GLU A 224 -4.80 -1.84 -16.95
N MET A 225 -4.03 -2.62 -16.20
CA MET A 225 -3.76 -4.03 -16.49
C MET A 225 -5.03 -4.89 -16.52
N LEU A 226 -5.96 -4.66 -15.59
CA LEU A 226 -7.24 -5.39 -15.55
C LEU A 226 -8.17 -5.06 -16.72
N ASN A 227 -7.92 -3.97 -17.44
CA ASN A 227 -8.61 -3.58 -18.66
C ASN A 227 -7.79 -3.87 -19.93
N GLY A 228 -6.75 -4.70 -19.83
CA GLY A 228 -5.92 -5.10 -20.96
C GLY A 228 -4.97 -4.00 -21.47
N GLN A 229 -4.77 -2.95 -20.69
CA GLN A 229 -3.86 -1.84 -21.02
C GLN A 229 -2.50 -2.07 -20.36
N GLN A 230 -1.44 -1.59 -21.00
CA GLN A 230 -0.14 -1.51 -20.34
C GLN A 230 -0.14 -0.38 -19.29
N PRO A 231 0.52 -0.57 -18.14
CA PRO A 231 0.73 0.49 -17.15
C PRO A 231 1.34 1.75 -17.79
N SER A 232 0.65 2.88 -17.66
CA SER A 232 1.08 4.16 -18.26
C SER A 232 2.07 4.95 -17.39
N TYR A 233 2.28 4.51 -16.15
CA TYR A 233 3.13 5.18 -15.18
C TYR A 233 3.76 4.14 -14.26
N MET A 234 5.01 4.39 -13.85
CA MET A 234 5.68 3.65 -12.80
C MET A 234 6.58 4.62 -12.04
N GLN A 235 6.42 4.69 -10.72
CA GLN A 235 7.30 5.50 -9.88
C GLN A 235 8.52 4.66 -9.49
N ILE A 236 9.53 4.65 -10.36
CA ILE A 236 10.77 3.89 -10.16
C ILE A 236 11.95 4.78 -9.85
N SER A 237 12.85 4.26 -9.02
CA SER A 237 14.18 4.85 -8.85
C SER A 237 15.04 4.65 -10.12
N GLU A 238 16.13 5.42 -10.27
CA GLU A 238 17.10 5.20 -11.35
C GLU A 238 17.62 3.75 -11.37
N ALA A 239 17.80 3.15 -10.19
CA ALA A 239 18.23 1.77 -10.03
C ALA A 239 17.22 0.73 -10.56
N GLU A 240 15.96 1.12 -10.78
CA GLU A 240 14.87 0.26 -11.24
C GLU A 240 14.44 0.58 -12.69
N GLN A 241 15.07 1.57 -13.35
CA GLN A 241 14.80 1.90 -14.75
C GLN A 241 15.07 0.74 -15.71
N ASP A 242 16.11 -0.03 -15.43
CA ASP A 242 16.45 -1.21 -16.22
C ASP A 242 15.33 -2.27 -16.13
N TRP A 243 14.84 -2.55 -14.91
CA TRP A 243 13.69 -3.43 -14.71
C TRP A 243 12.46 -2.95 -15.49
N PHE A 244 12.11 -1.67 -15.43
CA PHE A 244 10.96 -1.16 -16.15
C PHE A 244 11.13 -1.29 -17.67
N SER A 245 12.33 -1.02 -18.18
CA SER A 245 12.64 -1.17 -19.60
C SER A 245 12.51 -2.63 -20.04
N THR A 246 13.02 -3.58 -19.24
CA THR A 246 12.85 -5.02 -19.48
C THR A 246 11.38 -5.45 -19.42
N TYR A 247 10.61 -4.95 -18.45
CA TYR A 247 9.18 -5.27 -18.35
C TYR A 247 8.37 -4.77 -19.55
N MET A 248 8.67 -3.57 -20.04
CA MET A 248 7.89 -2.95 -21.13
C MET A 248 8.24 -3.51 -22.52
N ALA A 249 9.50 -3.90 -22.75
CA ALA A 249 9.99 -4.26 -24.09
C ALA A 249 10.62 -5.66 -24.19
N GLY A 250 10.90 -6.31 -23.07
CA GLY A 250 11.55 -7.62 -23.02
C GLY A 250 10.60 -8.78 -23.29
N SER A 251 11.18 -9.91 -23.68
CA SER A 251 10.54 -11.22 -23.74
C SER A 251 10.23 -11.76 -22.34
N GLU A 252 9.31 -12.73 -22.26
CA GLU A 252 8.98 -13.43 -21.00
C GLU A 252 10.24 -14.01 -20.31
N THR A 253 11.19 -14.51 -21.10
CA THR A 253 12.46 -15.04 -20.59
C THR A 253 13.37 -13.96 -20.00
N GLU A 254 13.41 -12.78 -20.61
CA GLU A 254 14.19 -11.64 -20.09
C GLU A 254 13.57 -11.09 -18.81
N ILE A 255 12.25 -11.00 -18.77
CA ILE A 255 11.50 -10.61 -17.56
C ILE A 255 11.78 -11.57 -16.42
N ALA A 256 11.69 -12.89 -16.66
CA ALA A 256 11.95 -13.90 -15.63
C ALA A 256 13.40 -13.87 -15.11
N ALA A 257 14.38 -13.67 -16.00
CA ALA A 257 15.78 -13.50 -15.62
C ALA A 257 15.97 -12.26 -14.75
N LYS A 258 15.35 -11.13 -15.12
CA LYS A 258 15.46 -9.88 -14.38
C LYS A 258 14.78 -9.93 -13.02
N LEU A 259 13.62 -10.59 -12.92
CA LEU A 259 12.96 -10.86 -11.63
C LEU A 259 13.88 -11.67 -10.71
N THR A 260 14.58 -12.66 -11.24
CA THR A 260 15.53 -13.46 -10.45
C THR A 260 16.67 -12.58 -9.93
N GLU A 261 17.26 -11.75 -10.79
CA GLU A 261 18.31 -10.79 -10.42
C GLU A 261 17.83 -9.78 -9.36
N MET A 262 16.64 -9.21 -9.52
CA MET A 262 16.08 -8.20 -8.59
C MET A 262 15.93 -8.73 -7.17
N PHE A 263 15.60 -10.02 -7.03
CA PHE A 263 15.45 -10.65 -5.73
C PHE A 263 16.68 -11.44 -5.27
N ASP A 264 17.76 -11.45 -6.06
CA ASP A 264 19.01 -12.08 -5.68
C ASP A 264 19.67 -11.30 -4.52
N GLY A 265 20.10 -12.02 -3.48
CA GLY A 265 20.67 -11.40 -2.26
C GLY A 265 19.65 -10.81 -1.26
N ILE A 266 18.34 -10.96 -1.50
CA ILE A 266 17.28 -10.60 -0.54
C ILE A 266 16.91 -11.84 0.29
N GLU A 267 17.69 -12.15 1.33
CA GLU A 267 17.43 -13.26 2.26
C GLU A 267 16.48 -12.93 3.43
#